data_AF-A0A7Y4IP46-F1
#
_entry.id   AF-A0A7Y4IP46-F1
#
_cell.length_a   1.000
_cell.length_b   1.000
_cell.length_c   1.000
_cell.angle_alpha   90.00
_cell.angle_beta   90.00
_cell.angle_gamma   90.00
#
_symmetry.space_group_name_H-M   'P 1'
#
loop_
_entity.id
_entity.type
_entity.pdbx_description
1 polymer ?
#
loop_
_entity_poly.entity_id
_entity_poly.type
_entity_poly.pdbx_seq_one_letter_code
_entity_poly.pdbx_strand_id
1 'polypeptide(L)'
;MPRQSPRWCLAAAVTVLLAGTAASSQSASSITFQSPAQGWSVFASPNPLPFGSTAAIHYSADRLTQCRGNINGTTLGWTMTGYYQFNDGPVQRFWVAGFSSTPNPPAPSIPLNTRGTLAIWFENTNRWGCQAWDSNFGTNHVFTVR
;
A
#
# COMPACT_ATOMS: atom_id res chain seq x y z
N MET A 1 13.33 78.91 32.41
CA MET A 1 13.45 78.60 30.97
C MET A 1 14.21 77.28 30.83
N PRO A 2 13.87 76.39 29.86
CA PRO A 2 13.62 74.96 30.13
C PRO A 2 14.60 73.96 29.47
N ARG A 3 14.45 72.67 29.86
CA ARG A 3 14.66 71.39 29.12
C ARG A 3 15.64 70.44 29.81
N GLN A 4 15.44 69.13 29.89
CA GLN A 4 14.35 68.18 29.61
C GLN A 4 14.83 66.85 30.21
N SER A 5 14.02 66.15 31.00
CA SER A 5 14.32 64.81 31.50
C SER A 5 13.93 63.76 30.46
N PRO A 6 14.74 62.72 30.18
CA PRO A 6 14.29 61.60 29.38
C PRO A 6 13.60 60.56 30.27
N ARG A 7 12.30 60.38 29.99
CA ARG A 7 11.45 59.31 30.52
C ARG A 7 11.93 57.95 29.99
N TRP A 8 12.14 57.01 30.89
CA TRP A 8 12.31 55.60 30.56
C TRP A 8 10.94 55.02 30.17
N CYS A 9 10.80 54.57 28.92
CA CYS A 9 9.68 53.74 28.48
C CYS A 9 10.10 52.27 28.59
N LEU A 10 9.58 51.57 29.59
CA LEU A 10 9.60 50.11 29.64
C LEU A 10 8.58 49.59 28.61
N ALA A 11 9.05 48.96 27.54
CA ALA A 11 8.20 48.25 26.61
C ALA A 11 7.91 46.84 27.17
N ALA A 12 6.66 46.58 27.52
CA ALA A 12 6.19 45.23 27.85
C ALA A 12 6.00 44.43 26.55
N ALA A 13 6.78 43.38 26.37
CA ALA A 13 6.61 42.45 25.25
C ALA A 13 5.48 41.46 25.58
N VAL A 14 4.41 41.50 24.79
CA VAL A 14 3.31 40.51 24.85
C VAL A 14 3.66 39.36 23.91
N THR A 15 3.97 38.19 24.48
CA THR A 15 4.25 36.97 23.71
C THR A 15 2.93 36.30 23.31
N VAL A 16 2.57 36.38 22.03
CA VAL A 16 1.43 35.63 21.48
C VAL A 16 1.88 34.18 21.22
N LEU A 17 1.42 33.23 22.03
CA LEU A 17 1.58 31.80 21.72
C LEU A 17 0.62 31.41 20.59
N LEU A 18 1.14 31.21 19.38
CA LEU A 18 0.42 30.50 18.32
C LEU A 18 0.45 29.00 18.65
N ALA A 19 -0.67 28.46 19.14
CA ALA A 19 -0.87 27.01 19.22
C ALA A 19 -1.16 26.48 17.80
N GLY A 20 -0.12 25.99 17.11
CA GLY A 20 -0.28 25.28 15.84
C GLY A 20 -0.84 23.88 16.09
N THR A 21 -2.05 23.60 15.59
CA THR A 21 -2.58 22.22 15.53
C THR A 21 -1.79 21.45 14.48
N ALA A 22 -0.92 20.54 14.91
CA ALA A 22 -0.30 19.57 14.02
C ALA A 22 -1.37 18.55 13.59
N ALA A 23 -1.74 18.54 12.30
CA ALA A 23 -2.46 17.42 11.72
C ALA A 23 -1.50 16.22 11.67
N SER A 24 -1.81 15.17 12.41
CA SER A 24 -1.07 13.91 12.33
C SER A 24 -1.30 13.29 10.95
N SER A 25 -0.25 13.26 10.11
CA SER A 25 -0.24 12.41 8.92
C SER A 25 -0.30 10.95 9.36
N GLN A 26 -1.49 10.37 9.37
CA GLN A 26 -1.65 8.93 9.58
C GLN A 26 -0.95 8.23 8.41
N SER A 27 0.08 7.45 8.69
CA SER A 27 0.75 6.65 7.66
C SER A 27 -0.28 5.77 6.96
N ALA A 28 -0.33 5.84 5.63
CA ALA A 28 -1.25 5.04 4.85
C ALA A 28 -1.02 3.54 5.13
N SER A 29 -2.12 2.79 5.27
CA SER A 29 -2.01 1.34 5.45
C SER A 29 -1.42 0.71 4.20
N SER A 30 -0.51 -0.24 4.37
CA SER A 30 0.16 -0.91 3.26
C SER A 30 0.51 -2.35 3.58
N ILE A 31 0.60 -3.16 2.54
CA ILE A 31 1.11 -4.54 2.60
C ILE A 31 2.18 -4.66 1.52
N THR A 32 3.38 -5.03 1.93
CA THR A 32 4.55 -5.11 1.05
C THR A 32 4.98 -6.55 0.87
N PHE A 33 5.19 -6.94 -0.39
CA PHE A 33 5.75 -8.22 -0.81
C PHE A 33 7.05 -7.92 -1.55
N GLN A 34 8.16 -8.02 -0.84
CA GLN A 34 9.48 -7.64 -1.36
C GLN A 34 9.99 -8.63 -2.40
N SER A 35 10.86 -8.14 -3.30
CA SER A 35 11.46 -8.96 -4.35
C SER A 35 12.37 -10.06 -3.77
N PRO A 36 12.72 -11.08 -4.58
CA PRO A 36 13.73 -12.07 -4.19
C PRO A 36 15.07 -11.44 -3.78
N ALA A 37 15.51 -10.41 -4.50
CA ALA A 37 16.74 -9.68 -4.23
C ALA A 37 16.69 -8.87 -2.92
N GLN A 38 15.49 -8.59 -2.41
CA GLN A 38 15.24 -7.94 -1.13
C GLN A 38 14.97 -8.94 0.00
N GLY A 39 15.18 -10.24 -0.22
CA GLY A 39 15.05 -11.27 0.81
C GLY A 39 13.63 -11.81 1.00
N TRP A 40 12.74 -11.64 0.02
CA TRP A 40 11.38 -12.21 0.01
C TRP A 40 10.44 -11.78 1.15
N SER A 41 10.80 -10.78 1.98
CA SER A 41 9.99 -10.40 3.14
C SER A 41 8.58 -9.97 2.76
N VAL A 42 7.63 -10.31 3.62
CA VAL A 42 6.22 -9.92 3.52
C VAL A 42 5.81 -9.27 4.83
N PHE A 43 5.29 -8.04 4.79
CA PHE A 43 4.89 -7.32 6.00
C PHE A 43 3.80 -6.29 5.73
N ALA A 44 3.02 -5.99 6.77
CA ALA A 44 2.01 -4.94 6.77
C ALA A 44 2.47 -3.76 7.63
N SER A 45 2.04 -2.55 7.26
CA SER A 45 2.25 -1.33 8.04
C SER A 45 0.97 -0.49 8.04
N PRO A 46 0.34 -0.23 9.21
CA PRO A 46 0.65 -0.84 10.50
C PRO A 46 0.27 -2.33 10.52
N ASN A 47 0.72 -3.03 11.57
CA ASN A 47 0.33 -4.41 11.86
C ASN A 47 -0.17 -4.49 13.32
N PRO A 48 -1.46 -4.75 13.58
CA PRO A 48 -2.51 -5.10 12.62
C PRO A 48 -2.89 -3.96 11.69
N LEU A 49 -3.49 -4.32 10.56
CA LEU A 49 -4.05 -3.37 9.61
C LEU A 49 -5.32 -2.71 10.21
N PRO A 50 -5.54 -1.40 10.03
CA PRO A 50 -6.64 -0.71 10.68
C PRO A 50 -7.92 -0.85 9.86
N PHE A 51 -9.00 -1.30 10.50
CA PHE A 51 -10.33 -1.37 9.92
C PHE A 51 -10.81 -0.01 9.42
N GLY A 52 -11.51 -0.01 8.28
CA GLY A 52 -12.07 1.19 7.66
C GLY A 52 -11.06 1.99 6.83
N SER A 53 -9.79 1.58 6.78
CA SER A 53 -8.81 2.16 5.88
C SER A 53 -8.77 1.43 4.53
N THR A 54 -7.91 1.90 3.63
CA THR A 54 -7.53 1.18 2.40
C THR A 54 -6.06 0.83 2.48
N ALA A 55 -5.72 -0.45 2.33
CA ALA A 55 -4.34 -0.91 2.27
C ALA A 55 -3.81 -0.82 0.84
N ALA A 56 -2.72 -0.08 0.63
CA ALA A 56 -1.95 -0.12 -0.60
C ALA A 56 -1.20 -1.46 -0.69
N ILE A 57 -1.22 -2.10 -1.86
CA ILE A 57 -0.51 -3.37 -2.08
C ILE A 57 0.76 -3.10 -2.88
N HIS A 58 1.90 -3.17 -2.22
CA HIS A 58 3.21 -3.06 -2.85
C HIS A 58 3.75 -4.45 -3.16
N TYR A 59 3.37 -4.97 -4.32
CA TYR A 59 3.84 -6.27 -4.78
C TYR A 59 5.01 -6.11 -5.76
N SER A 60 6.18 -6.65 -5.41
CA SER A 60 7.27 -6.76 -6.38
C SER A 60 6.94 -7.85 -7.39
N ALA A 61 6.72 -7.45 -8.63
CA ALA A 61 6.41 -8.39 -9.70
C ALA A 61 7.48 -9.50 -9.81
N ASP A 62 8.74 -9.20 -9.51
CA ASP A 62 9.88 -10.12 -9.62
C ASP A 62 9.80 -11.35 -8.70
N ARG A 63 8.86 -11.37 -7.76
CA ARG A 63 8.49 -12.58 -7.00
C ARG A 63 7.86 -13.67 -7.88
N LEU A 64 7.22 -13.28 -8.99
CA LEU A 64 6.48 -14.18 -9.86
C LEU A 64 6.79 -13.90 -11.34
N THR A 65 8.00 -14.29 -11.74
CA THR A 65 8.51 -14.15 -13.11
C THR A 65 8.13 -15.31 -14.03
N GLN A 66 7.76 -16.46 -13.45
CA GLN A 66 7.24 -17.61 -14.17
C GLN A 66 6.02 -17.20 -14.99
N CYS A 67 5.85 -17.83 -16.16
CA CYS A 67 4.77 -17.55 -17.10
C CYS A 67 4.78 -16.16 -17.75
N ARG A 68 5.75 -15.29 -17.49
CA ARG A 68 5.90 -14.07 -18.29
C ARG A 68 6.29 -14.41 -19.73
N GLY A 69 5.75 -13.66 -20.69
CA GLY A 69 6.08 -13.78 -22.11
C GLY A 69 5.38 -12.70 -22.93
N ASN A 70 5.99 -12.29 -24.04
CA ASN A 70 5.44 -11.21 -24.86
C ASN A 70 4.77 -11.78 -26.12
N ILE A 71 3.64 -11.22 -26.52
CA ILE A 71 2.94 -11.61 -27.76
C ILE A 71 3.77 -11.19 -28.98
N ASN A 72 4.36 -10.00 -28.89
CA ASN A 72 5.35 -9.44 -29.80
C ASN A 72 6.31 -8.57 -28.96
N GLY A 73 7.37 -8.00 -29.55
CA GLY A 73 8.40 -7.27 -28.79
C GLY A 73 7.91 -6.20 -27.79
N THR A 74 6.69 -5.67 -27.94
CA THR A 74 6.12 -4.59 -27.11
C THR A 74 4.86 -4.98 -26.32
N THR A 75 4.14 -6.03 -26.72
CA THR A 75 2.85 -6.41 -26.11
C THR A 75 3.06 -7.53 -25.11
N LEU A 76 2.71 -7.27 -23.85
CA LEU A 76 2.77 -8.28 -22.79
C LEU A 76 1.67 -9.34 -23.05
N GLY A 77 2.06 -10.61 -23.02
CA GLY A 77 1.16 -11.76 -23.16
C GLY A 77 0.82 -12.42 -21.83
N TRP A 78 1.12 -11.77 -20.71
CA TRP A 78 0.93 -12.25 -19.35
C TRP A 78 0.20 -11.21 -18.50
N THR A 79 -0.53 -11.66 -17.49
CA THR A 79 -1.23 -10.83 -16.51
C THR A 79 -1.01 -11.39 -15.13
N MET A 80 -0.68 -10.50 -14.20
CA MET A 80 -0.58 -10.82 -12.78
C MET A 80 -1.80 -10.29 -12.03
N THR A 81 -2.45 -11.18 -11.31
CA THR A 81 -3.67 -10.92 -10.55
C THR A 81 -3.42 -11.19 -9.08
N GLY A 82 -3.81 -10.25 -8.23
CA GLY A 82 -3.88 -10.45 -6.79
C GLY A 82 -5.28 -10.90 -6.42
N TYR A 83 -5.36 -11.86 -5.51
CA TYR A 83 -6.60 -12.38 -4.95
C TYR A 83 -6.59 -12.16 -3.45
N TYR A 84 -7.76 -11.91 -2.88
CA TYR A 84 -7.90 -11.83 -1.43
C TYR A 84 -9.28 -12.26 -0.95
N GLN A 85 -9.36 -12.67 0.31
CA GLN A 85 -10.62 -12.93 0.99
C GLN A 85 -10.53 -12.54 2.46
N PHE A 86 -11.68 -12.18 3.04
CA PHE A 86 -11.81 -11.94 4.47
C PHE A 86 -12.54 -13.11 5.13
N ASN A 87 -12.00 -13.61 6.25
CA ASN A 87 -12.61 -14.66 7.08
C ASN A 87 -13.16 -15.86 6.28
N ASP A 88 -12.39 -16.33 5.30
CA ASP A 88 -12.78 -17.42 4.38
C ASP A 88 -14.10 -17.19 3.61
N GLY A 89 -14.45 -15.92 3.43
CA GLY A 89 -15.58 -15.48 2.62
C GLY A 89 -15.28 -15.44 1.11
N PRO A 90 -16.09 -14.69 0.34
CA PRO A 90 -15.94 -14.61 -1.11
C PRO A 90 -14.58 -14.05 -1.55
N VAL A 91 -13.96 -14.72 -2.52
CA VAL A 91 -12.71 -14.27 -3.14
C VAL A 91 -12.96 -13.01 -3.97
N GLN A 92 -12.12 -12.01 -3.78
CA GLN A 92 -12.04 -10.78 -4.55
C GLN A 92 -10.71 -10.74 -5.32
N ARG A 93 -10.60 -9.88 -6.32
CA ARG A 93 -9.40 -9.75 -7.16
C ARG A 93 -9.06 -8.32 -7.53
N PHE A 94 -7.79 -8.06 -7.78
CA PHE A 94 -7.27 -6.80 -8.29
C PHE A 94 -6.13 -7.05 -9.28
N TRP A 95 -5.96 -6.14 -10.23
CA TRP A 95 -4.83 -6.18 -11.16
C TRP A 95 -3.54 -5.78 -10.43
N VAL A 96 -2.43 -6.46 -10.74
CA VAL A 96 -1.11 -6.17 -10.14
C VAL A 96 -0.13 -5.65 -11.18
N ALA A 97 0.04 -6.38 -12.27
CA ALA A 97 1.02 -6.07 -13.32
C ALA A 97 0.69 -6.81 -14.62
N GLY A 98 1.39 -6.46 -15.70
CA GLY A 98 1.29 -7.13 -17.00
C GLY A 98 0.24 -6.51 -17.92
N PHE A 99 -0.36 -7.33 -18.77
CA PHE A 99 -1.45 -6.91 -19.63
C PHE A 99 -2.69 -6.55 -18.78
N SER A 100 -3.40 -5.50 -19.22
CA SER A 100 -4.70 -5.08 -18.70
C SER A 100 -5.55 -4.65 -19.89
N SER A 101 -6.81 -5.07 -19.92
CA SER A 101 -7.78 -4.54 -20.88
C SER A 101 -8.25 -3.12 -20.53
N THR A 102 -8.07 -2.72 -19.27
CA THR A 102 -8.34 -1.36 -18.78
C THR A 102 -7.10 -0.49 -19.00
N PRO A 103 -7.19 0.61 -19.77
CA PRO A 103 -6.11 1.58 -19.87
C PRO A 103 -5.79 2.18 -18.50
N ASN A 104 -4.52 2.21 -18.11
CA ASN A 104 -4.06 2.74 -16.81
C ASN A 104 -4.86 2.16 -15.63
N PRO A 105 -4.76 0.85 -15.37
CA PRO A 105 -5.47 0.22 -14.27
C PRO A 105 -5.11 0.89 -12.93
N PRO A 106 -6.05 0.97 -11.97
CA PRO A 106 -5.79 1.58 -10.68
C PRO A 106 -4.66 0.86 -9.95
N ALA A 107 -3.93 1.60 -9.11
CA ALA A 107 -2.91 1.01 -8.27
C ALA A 107 -3.52 -0.09 -7.36
N PRO A 108 -2.81 -1.21 -7.16
CA PRO A 108 -3.26 -2.30 -6.30
C PRO A 108 -3.62 -1.83 -4.88
N SER A 109 -4.85 -2.08 -4.45
CA SER A 109 -5.32 -1.71 -3.11
C SER A 109 -6.46 -2.60 -2.65
N ILE A 110 -6.62 -2.74 -1.33
CA ILE A 110 -7.68 -3.51 -0.69
C ILE A 110 -8.42 -2.62 0.32
N PRO A 111 -9.74 -2.40 0.18
CA PRO A 111 -10.52 -1.74 1.22
C PRO A 111 -10.67 -2.67 2.44
N LEU A 112 -10.28 -2.20 3.62
CA LEU A 112 -10.30 -2.98 4.86
C LEU A 112 -11.64 -2.85 5.58
N ASN A 113 -12.71 -3.25 4.88
CA ASN A 113 -14.09 -3.12 5.33
C ASN A 113 -14.59 -4.28 6.22
N THR A 114 -13.73 -5.27 6.50
CA THR A 114 -14.06 -6.46 7.27
C THR A 114 -12.98 -6.71 8.32
N ARG A 115 -13.38 -6.90 9.58
CA ARG A 115 -12.47 -7.24 10.69
C ARG A 115 -12.11 -8.72 10.66
N GLY A 116 -10.96 -9.08 11.21
CA GLY A 116 -10.51 -10.47 11.33
C GLY A 116 -9.36 -10.81 10.39
N THR A 117 -9.45 -11.97 9.74
CA THR A 117 -8.38 -12.54 8.92
C THR A 117 -8.50 -12.07 7.47
N LEU A 118 -7.42 -11.51 6.92
CA LEU A 118 -7.25 -11.20 5.51
C LEU A 118 -6.23 -12.18 4.92
N ALA A 119 -6.64 -13.01 3.97
CA ALA A 119 -5.74 -13.87 3.20
C ALA A 119 -5.53 -13.28 1.80
N ILE A 120 -4.28 -13.29 1.31
CA ILE A 120 -3.88 -12.73 0.01
C ILE A 120 -2.97 -13.72 -0.71
N TRP A 121 -3.15 -13.87 -2.02
CA TRP A 121 -2.27 -14.65 -2.89
C TRP A 121 -2.24 -14.06 -4.30
N PHE A 122 -1.25 -14.47 -5.09
CA PHE A 122 -1.01 -13.91 -6.41
C PHE A 122 -0.86 -15.00 -7.44
N GLU A 123 -1.29 -14.68 -8.65
CA GLU A 123 -1.23 -15.55 -9.81
C GLU A 123 -0.60 -14.79 -10.96
N ASN A 124 0.21 -15.49 -11.76
CA ASN A 124 0.62 -15.03 -13.06
C ASN A 124 0.18 -16.04 -14.11
N THR A 125 -0.59 -15.57 -15.08
CA THR A 125 -1.03 -16.37 -16.24
C THR A 125 -0.51 -15.76 -17.52
N ASN A 126 -0.45 -16.58 -18.57
CA ASN A 126 -0.25 -16.07 -19.92
C ASN A 126 -1.23 -16.65 -20.92
N ARG A 127 -1.28 -16.02 -22.09
CA ARG A 127 -2.20 -16.38 -23.18
C ARG A 127 -2.00 -17.80 -23.75
N TRP A 128 -0.88 -18.46 -23.43
CA TRP A 128 -0.56 -19.81 -23.90
C TRP A 128 -0.86 -20.90 -22.87
N GLY A 129 -1.52 -20.54 -21.77
CA GLY A 129 -1.98 -21.50 -20.76
C GLY A 129 -0.97 -21.80 -19.65
N CYS A 130 0.12 -21.04 -19.53
CA CYS A 130 0.99 -21.14 -18.36
C CYS A 130 0.33 -20.46 -17.15
N GLN A 131 0.48 -21.07 -15.98
CA GLN A 131 -0.01 -20.55 -14.70
C GLN A 131 1.04 -20.77 -13.60
N ALA A 132 1.26 -19.77 -12.78
CA ALA A 132 2.15 -19.83 -11.62
C ALA A 132 1.56 -19.03 -10.44
N TRP A 133 1.96 -19.38 -9.21
CA TRP A 133 1.37 -18.84 -7.98
C TRP A 133 2.44 -18.34 -7.01
N ASP A 134 2.16 -17.22 -6.34
CA ASP A 134 2.77 -16.83 -5.06
C ASP A 134 1.66 -16.87 -3.98
N SER A 135 1.60 -18.00 -3.28
CA SER A 135 0.57 -18.31 -2.29
C SER A 135 1.16 -18.81 -0.98
N ASN A 136 2.39 -18.42 -0.63
CA ASN A 136 3.11 -18.94 0.54
C ASN A 136 3.02 -20.48 0.63
N PHE A 137 3.43 -21.16 -0.45
CA PHE A 137 3.38 -22.62 -0.57
C PHE A 137 1.98 -23.23 -0.35
N GLY A 138 0.92 -22.53 -0.77
CA GLY A 138 -0.47 -22.99 -0.69
C GLY A 138 -1.22 -22.57 0.58
N THR A 139 -0.57 -21.86 1.51
CA THR A 139 -1.20 -21.40 2.76
C THR A 139 -1.74 -19.97 2.70
N ASN A 140 -1.45 -19.25 1.60
CA ASN A 140 -1.69 -17.82 1.38
C ASN A 140 -0.96 -16.93 2.39
N HIS A 141 -0.88 -15.63 2.08
CA HIS A 141 -0.30 -14.62 2.96
C HIS A 141 -1.38 -14.06 3.87
N VAL A 142 -1.23 -14.23 5.19
CA VAL A 142 -2.30 -13.94 6.16
C VAL A 142 -1.96 -12.71 7.00
N PHE A 143 -2.93 -11.80 7.14
CA PHE A 143 -2.85 -10.58 7.92
C PHE A 143 -4.08 -10.44 8.83
N THR A 144 -3.97 -9.62 9.87
CA THR A 144 -5.11 -9.28 10.73
C THR A 144 -5.58 -7.84 10.52
N VAL A 145 -6.89 -7.65 10.38
CA VAL A 145 -7.57 -6.35 10.34
C VAL A 145 -8.29 -6.10 11.66
N ARG A 146 -8.03 -4.96 12.32
CA ARG A 146 -8.59 -4.59 13.62
C ARG A 146 -8.97 -3.12 13.71
#